data_AF-W5M6X4-F1
#
_entry.id   AF-W5M6X4-F1
#
_cell.length_a   1.000
_cell.length_b   1.000
_cell.length_c   1.000
_cell.angle_alpha   90.00
_cell.angle_beta   90.00
_cell.angle_gamma   90.00
#
_symmetry.space_group_name_H-M   'P 1'
#
loop_
_entity.id
_entity.type
_entity.pdbx_description
1 polymer ?
#
loop_
_entity_poly.entity_id
_entity_poly.type
_entity_poly.pdbx_seq_one_letter_code
_entity_poly.pdbx_strand_id
1 'polypeptide(L)'
;MYWSVQSTSVCFTGHTENRGRFQNVAELRLAGLEVTDSCARLLVRYLPHLTKLDLSQCPQVTDQAVHTLTAPTSPLRDTLTHVNLSGCARVTDQSLALLRRCPSLCRVDLRSCRLVSPDACQHWAQNCARFSCPEDRLLLKNS
;
A
#
# COMPACT_ATOMS: atom_id res chain seq x y z
N MET A 1 40.34 -22.69 -16.70
CA MET A 1 40.43 -21.32 -16.14
C MET A 1 39.50 -20.44 -16.95
N TYR A 2 38.78 -19.56 -16.25
CA TYR A 2 37.84 -18.54 -16.73
C TYR A 2 36.40 -18.99 -17.04
N TRP A 3 35.52 -18.47 -16.19
CA TRP A 3 34.06 -18.44 -16.28
C TRP A 3 33.59 -17.27 -17.17
N SER A 4 32.32 -17.35 -17.59
CA SER A 4 31.46 -16.32 -18.25
C SER A 4 31.45 -16.43 -19.78
N VAL A 5 30.30 -16.44 -20.47
CA VAL A 5 29.28 -15.38 -20.49
C VAL A 5 27.84 -15.91 -20.70
N GLN A 6 26.94 -15.36 -19.88
CA GLN A 6 25.49 -15.04 -20.00
C GLN A 6 24.65 -15.60 -21.18
N SER A 7 23.52 -16.23 -20.82
CA SER A 7 22.18 -15.75 -21.22
C SER A 7 21.10 -16.51 -20.44
N THR A 8 20.62 -15.87 -19.38
CA THR A 8 19.50 -16.34 -18.57
C THR A 8 18.23 -16.31 -19.42
N SER A 9 17.58 -17.46 -19.56
CA SER A 9 16.20 -17.54 -20.04
C SER A 9 15.31 -16.69 -19.14
N VAL A 10 14.50 -15.83 -19.77
CA VAL A 10 13.21 -15.42 -19.23
C VAL A 10 12.27 -15.19 -20.40
N CYS A 11 11.60 -16.28 -20.82
CA CYS A 11 10.38 -16.16 -21.59
C CYS A 11 9.31 -15.55 -20.69
N PHE A 12 9.08 -14.25 -20.79
CA PHE A 12 7.84 -13.63 -20.32
C PHE A 12 6.89 -13.47 -21.51
N THR A 13 6.20 -14.55 -21.88
CA THR A 13 4.98 -14.47 -22.68
C THR A 13 3.79 -14.31 -21.73
N GLY A 14 3.49 -13.05 -21.41
CA GLY A 14 2.28 -12.65 -20.70
C GLY A 14 1.75 -11.37 -21.33
N HIS A 15 0.91 -11.54 -22.36
CA HIS A 15 0.17 -10.46 -23.00
C HIS A 15 -0.59 -9.64 -21.96
N THR A 16 -0.45 -8.31 -22.00
CA THR A 16 -1.54 -7.34 -22.23
C THR A 16 -0.99 -5.92 -22.04
N GLU A 17 -0.56 -5.32 -23.15
CA GLU A 17 -0.45 -3.88 -23.29
C GLU A 17 -1.83 -3.25 -23.09
N ASN A 18 -2.13 -2.89 -21.87
CA ASN A 18 -3.17 -1.91 -21.57
C ASN A 18 -2.66 -1.14 -20.36
N ARG A 19 -1.66 -0.28 -20.62
CA ARG A 19 -1.22 0.73 -19.65
C ARG A 19 -2.48 1.51 -19.29
N GLY A 20 -2.97 1.36 -18.05
CA GLY A 20 -4.30 1.79 -17.70
C GLY A 20 -4.61 3.22 -18.14
N ARG A 21 -5.83 3.44 -18.63
CA ARG A 21 -6.33 4.74 -19.12
C ARG A 21 -6.32 5.84 -18.05
N PHE A 22 -6.15 5.50 -16.78
CA PHE A 22 -6.28 6.41 -15.64
C PHE A 22 -4.92 6.93 -15.15
N GLN A 23 -4.10 7.47 -16.06
CA GLN A 23 -2.76 7.95 -15.75
C GLN A 23 -2.74 9.26 -14.94
N ASN A 24 -3.88 9.96 -14.86
CA ASN A 24 -3.99 11.25 -14.17
C ASN A 24 -4.68 11.15 -12.81
N VAL A 25 -5.06 9.94 -12.37
CA VAL A 25 -5.76 9.77 -11.10
C VAL A 25 -4.74 9.79 -9.95
N ALA A 26 -4.67 10.92 -9.27
CA ALA A 26 -3.80 11.11 -8.10
C ALA A 26 -4.50 10.69 -6.79
N GLU A 27 -5.83 10.78 -6.72
CA GLU A 27 -6.63 10.47 -5.54
C GLU A 27 -7.81 9.59 -5.90
N LEU A 28 -7.98 8.48 -5.17
CA LEU A 28 -9.07 7.54 -5.35
C LEU A 28 -9.70 7.23 -3.99
N ARG A 29 -11.03 7.34 -3.92
CA ARG A 29 -11.81 7.01 -2.73
C ARG A 29 -12.78 5.87 -3.05
N LEU A 30 -12.64 4.76 -2.34
CA LEU A 30 -13.47 3.56 -2.42
C LEU A 30 -14.09 3.23 -1.06
N ALA A 31 -14.22 4.23 -0.19
CA ALA A 31 -14.70 4.05 1.17
C ALA A 31 -16.09 3.40 1.21
N GLY A 32 -16.27 2.41 2.09
CA GLY A 32 -17.53 1.69 2.28
C GLY A 32 -17.93 0.73 1.15
N LEU A 33 -17.06 0.51 0.16
CA LEU A 33 -17.30 -0.44 -0.93
C LEU A 33 -16.80 -1.85 -0.58
N GLU A 34 -17.30 -2.86 -1.31
CA GLU A 34 -16.82 -4.24 -1.21
C GLU A 34 -15.50 -4.45 -1.98
N VAL A 35 -14.47 -3.71 -1.59
CA VAL A 35 -13.13 -3.83 -2.17
C VAL A 35 -12.47 -5.10 -1.63
N THR A 36 -12.13 -6.02 -2.55
CA THR A 36 -11.39 -7.25 -2.22
C THR A 36 -9.91 -7.12 -2.58
N ASP A 37 -9.08 -8.05 -2.13
CA ASP A 37 -7.66 -8.11 -2.51
C ASP A 37 -7.45 -8.21 -4.04
N SER A 38 -8.45 -8.72 -4.77
CA SER A 38 -8.45 -8.74 -6.23
C SER A 38 -8.56 -7.33 -6.84
N CYS A 39 -9.31 -6.45 -6.21
CA CYS A 39 -9.40 -5.05 -6.62
C CYS A 39 -8.05 -4.34 -6.47
N ALA A 40 -7.28 -4.64 -5.42
CA ALA A 40 -5.94 -4.06 -5.23
C ALA A 40 -5.01 -4.34 -6.43
N ARG A 41 -5.07 -5.54 -7.02
CA ARG A 41 -4.32 -5.86 -8.25
C ARG A 41 -4.72 -4.99 -9.43
N LEU A 42 -6.01 -4.66 -9.54
CA LEU A 42 -6.51 -3.75 -10.58
C LEU A 42 -6.00 -2.33 -10.33
N LEU A 43 -5.99 -1.85 -9.08
CA LEU A 43 -5.46 -0.51 -8.74
C LEU A 43 -3.99 -0.38 -9.18
N VAL A 44 -3.16 -1.36 -8.82
CA VAL A 44 -1.73 -1.41 -9.21
C VAL A 44 -1.56 -1.35 -10.73
N ARG A 45 -2.42 -2.04 -11.47
CA ARG A 45 -2.34 -2.13 -12.94
C ARG A 45 -2.83 -0.87 -13.65
N TYR A 46 -3.90 -0.27 -13.16
CA TYR A 46 -4.61 0.80 -13.87
C TYR A 46 -4.26 2.22 -13.39
N LEU A 47 -3.65 2.36 -12.21
CA LEU A 47 -3.42 3.65 -11.54
C LEU A 47 -1.94 3.85 -11.13
N PRO A 48 -0.98 3.84 -12.05
CA PRO A 48 0.44 3.88 -11.70
C PRO A 48 0.87 5.15 -10.94
N HIS A 49 0.12 6.24 -11.05
CA HIS A 49 0.41 7.54 -10.44
C HIS A 49 -0.45 7.88 -9.22
N LEU A 50 -1.14 6.89 -8.64
CA LEU A 50 -2.00 7.13 -7.49
C LEU A 50 -1.18 7.53 -6.26
N THR A 51 -1.51 8.68 -5.69
CA THR A 51 -0.82 9.22 -4.52
C THR A 51 -1.64 9.13 -3.25
N LYS A 52 -2.97 9.17 -3.35
CA LYS A 52 -3.89 9.13 -2.22
C LYS A 52 -4.93 8.04 -2.44
N LEU A 53 -5.03 7.11 -1.50
CA LEU A 53 -5.95 6.00 -1.56
C LEU A 53 -6.78 5.93 -0.28
N ASP A 54 -8.09 5.95 -0.44
CA ASP A 54 -9.05 5.73 0.64
C ASP A 54 -9.82 4.42 0.45
N LEU A 55 -9.57 3.47 1.35
CA LEU A 55 -10.27 2.18 1.46
C LEU A 55 -10.95 2.07 2.84
N SER A 56 -11.32 3.19 3.47
CA SER A 56 -11.95 3.16 4.78
C SER A 56 -13.29 2.41 4.76
N GLN A 57 -13.64 1.76 5.87
CA GLN A 57 -14.87 0.98 6.03
C GLN A 57 -15.04 -0.14 4.99
N CYS A 58 -13.95 -0.65 4.41
CA CYS A 58 -13.98 -1.78 3.47
C CYS A 58 -13.75 -3.09 4.23
N PRO A 59 -14.80 -3.90 4.52
CA PRO A 59 -14.68 -5.06 5.41
C PRO A 59 -13.88 -6.22 4.82
N GLN A 60 -13.71 -6.28 3.50
CA GLN A 60 -13.00 -7.35 2.79
C GLN A 60 -11.53 -7.01 2.50
N VAL A 61 -11.06 -5.81 2.85
CA VAL A 61 -9.66 -5.42 2.69
C VAL A 61 -8.83 -6.07 3.79
N THR A 62 -7.78 -6.79 3.39
CA THR A 62 -6.86 -7.48 4.30
C THR A 62 -5.43 -6.98 4.14
N ASP A 63 -4.51 -7.51 4.95
CA ASP A 63 -3.07 -7.28 4.78
C ASP A 63 -2.55 -7.71 3.40
N GLN A 64 -3.25 -8.63 2.71
CA GLN A 64 -2.90 -9.06 1.36
C GLN A 64 -3.14 -7.96 0.31
N ALA A 65 -4.20 -7.16 0.44
CA ALA A 65 -4.40 -5.98 -0.37
C ALA A 65 -3.24 -4.99 -0.16
N VAL A 66 -2.88 -4.71 1.10
CA VAL A 66 -1.75 -3.82 1.43
C VAL A 66 -0.43 -4.37 0.86
N HIS A 67 -0.19 -5.69 0.97
CA HIS A 67 0.99 -6.33 0.39
C HIS A 67 1.04 -6.13 -1.13
N THR A 68 -0.09 -6.28 -1.81
CA THR A 68 -0.20 -6.09 -3.27
C THR A 68 0.11 -4.64 -3.66
N LEU A 69 -0.41 -3.66 -2.92
CA LEU A 69 -0.17 -2.24 -3.19
C LEU A 69 1.29 -1.84 -2.95
N THR A 70 1.92 -2.40 -1.91
CA THR A 70 3.29 -2.10 -1.46
C THR A 70 4.36 -3.04 -2.02
N ALA A 71 3.98 -3.97 -2.90
CA ALA A 71 4.89 -4.96 -3.47
C ALA A 71 6.03 -4.28 -4.25
N PRO A 72 7.24 -4.88 -4.32
CA PRO A 72 8.36 -4.30 -5.09
C PRO A 72 8.05 -4.08 -6.57
N THR A 73 7.14 -4.87 -7.13
CA THR A 73 6.69 -4.78 -8.53
C THR A 73 5.57 -3.76 -8.74
N SER A 74 5.04 -3.17 -7.67
CA SER A 74 3.93 -2.22 -7.72
C SER A 74 4.43 -0.79 -7.90
N PRO A 75 4.01 -0.05 -8.95
CA PRO A 75 4.33 1.38 -9.09
C PRO A 75 3.79 2.21 -7.92
N LEU A 76 2.73 1.74 -7.25
CA LEU A 76 2.12 2.42 -6.11
C LEU A 76 3.05 2.52 -4.91
N ARG A 77 4.05 1.64 -4.82
CA ARG A 77 5.01 1.64 -3.71
C ARG A 77 5.72 2.99 -3.59
N ASP A 78 6.11 3.58 -4.72
CA ASP A 78 6.90 4.81 -4.75
C ASP A 78 6.04 6.07 -4.91
N THR A 79 4.76 5.93 -5.29
CA THR A 79 3.85 7.06 -5.53
C THR A 79 2.87 7.31 -4.39
N LEU A 80 2.52 6.29 -3.59
CA LEU A 80 1.59 6.45 -2.47
C LEU A 80 2.18 7.36 -1.39
N THR A 81 1.41 8.41 -1.08
CA THR A 81 1.71 9.39 -0.04
C THR A 81 0.67 9.33 1.08
N HIS A 82 -0.60 9.03 0.77
CA HIS A 82 -1.68 8.97 1.75
C HIS A 82 -2.46 7.66 1.59
N VAL A 83 -2.62 6.93 2.68
CA VAL A 83 -3.40 5.69 2.71
C VAL A 83 -4.37 5.76 3.89
N ASN A 84 -5.67 5.64 3.60
CA ASN A 84 -6.72 5.53 4.62
C ASN A 84 -7.29 4.12 4.60
N LEU A 85 -7.07 3.39 5.69
CA LEU A 85 -7.59 2.05 5.95
C LEU A 85 -8.52 2.04 7.17
N SER A 86 -8.97 3.22 7.63
CA SER A 86 -9.75 3.32 8.86
C SER A 86 -11.03 2.48 8.81
N GLY A 87 -11.34 1.79 9.91
CA GLY A 87 -12.50 0.90 10.00
C GLY A 87 -12.39 -0.41 9.20
N CYS A 88 -11.24 -0.72 8.60
CA CYS A 88 -11.02 -2.04 7.99
C CYS A 88 -10.87 -3.11 9.08
N ALA A 89 -11.85 -4.00 9.18
CA ALA A 89 -11.93 -4.99 10.26
C ALA A 89 -10.91 -6.13 10.17
N ARG A 90 -10.25 -6.32 9.02
CA ARG A 90 -9.35 -7.46 8.73
C ARG A 90 -7.90 -7.05 8.46
N VAL A 91 -7.57 -5.77 8.69
CA VAL A 91 -6.21 -5.24 8.62
C VAL A 91 -5.56 -5.38 9.98
N THR A 92 -4.34 -5.90 10.03
CA THR A 92 -3.61 -6.19 11.27
C THR A 92 -2.30 -5.41 11.36
N ASP A 93 -1.56 -5.58 12.45
CA ASP A 93 -0.21 -5.02 12.65
C ASP A 93 0.77 -5.35 11.51
N GLN A 94 0.53 -6.45 10.78
CA GLN A 94 1.34 -6.83 9.62
C GLN A 94 1.30 -5.77 8.51
N SER A 95 0.17 -5.07 8.33
CA SER A 95 0.04 -3.99 7.35
C SER A 95 1.04 -2.86 7.56
N LEU A 96 1.39 -2.53 8.82
CA LEU A 96 2.37 -1.49 9.14
C LEU A 96 3.77 -1.83 8.59
N ALA A 97 4.19 -3.09 8.73
CA ALA A 97 5.46 -3.56 8.20
C ALA A 97 5.50 -3.50 6.66
N LEU A 98 4.36 -3.73 6.01
CA LEU A 98 4.21 -3.63 4.55
C LEU A 98 4.24 -2.17 4.09
N LEU A 99 3.52 -1.28 4.76
CA LEU A 99 3.49 0.16 4.47
C LEU A 99 4.86 0.83 4.64
N ARG A 100 5.72 0.28 5.51
CA ARG A 100 7.12 0.74 5.64
C ARG A 100 7.93 0.63 4.34
N ARG A 101 7.50 -0.22 3.39
CA ARG A 101 8.17 -0.37 2.09
C ARG A 101 7.97 0.84 1.18
N CYS A 102 7.03 1.72 1.49
CA CYS A 102 6.68 2.92 0.73
C CYS A 102 7.47 4.14 1.22
N PRO A 103 8.49 4.62 0.49
CA PRO A 103 9.34 5.74 0.93
C PRO A 103 8.62 7.09 0.91
N SER A 104 7.68 7.26 -0.01
CA SER A 104 6.90 8.49 -0.23
C SER A 104 5.71 8.64 0.71
N LEU A 105 5.43 7.63 1.52
CA LEU A 105 4.31 7.65 2.44
C LEU A 105 4.47 8.82 3.43
N CYS A 106 3.39 9.56 3.63
CA CYS A 106 3.31 10.73 4.51
C CYS A 106 2.13 10.63 5.50
N ARG A 107 1.06 9.91 5.16
CA ARG A 107 -0.10 9.72 6.02
C ARG A 107 -0.62 8.30 5.94
N VAL A 108 -0.82 7.67 7.10
CA VAL A 108 -1.52 6.39 7.25
C VAL A 108 -2.59 6.54 8.29
N ASP A 109 -3.83 6.27 7.91
CA ASP A 109 -4.97 6.28 8.83
C ASP A 109 -5.44 4.85 9.08
N LEU A 110 -5.26 4.36 10.31
CA LEU A 110 -5.68 3.04 10.79
C LEU A 110 -6.68 3.17 11.95
N ARG A 111 -7.33 4.33 12.07
CA ARG A 111 -8.34 4.55 13.11
C ARG A 111 -9.45 3.52 13.00
N SER A 112 -9.98 3.06 14.13
CA SER A 112 -11.04 2.04 14.18
C SER A 112 -10.67 0.66 13.58
N CYS A 113 -9.41 0.40 13.22
CA CYS A 113 -8.94 -0.94 12.82
C CYS A 113 -8.67 -1.79 14.06
N ARG A 114 -9.67 -2.54 14.55
CA ARG A 114 -9.61 -3.23 15.86
C ARG A 114 -8.46 -4.22 16.02
N LEU A 115 -7.97 -4.80 14.92
CA LEU A 115 -6.87 -5.78 14.92
C LEU A 115 -5.47 -5.15 14.80
N VAL A 116 -5.39 -3.82 14.71
CA VAL A 116 -4.14 -3.08 14.79
C VAL A 116 -3.92 -2.64 16.24
N SER A 117 -2.81 -3.02 16.84
CA SER A 117 -2.47 -2.63 18.21
C SER A 117 -1.97 -1.18 18.23
N PRO A 118 -2.40 -0.35 19.19
CA PRO A 118 -1.88 1.01 19.32
C PRO A 118 -0.37 1.02 19.57
N ASP A 119 0.15 0.04 20.32
CA ASP A 119 1.59 -0.16 20.54
C ASP A 119 2.35 -0.43 19.25
N ALA A 120 1.75 -1.16 18.30
CA ALA A 120 2.37 -1.41 17.00
C ALA A 120 2.48 -0.13 16.18
N CYS A 121 1.45 0.74 16.20
CA CYS A 121 1.52 2.06 15.59
C CYS A 121 2.60 2.93 16.22
N GLN A 122 2.72 2.94 17.55
CA GLN A 122 3.73 3.71 18.27
C GLN A 122 5.15 3.19 17.97
N HIS A 123 5.34 1.87 18.00
CA HIS A 123 6.61 1.24 17.65
C HIS A 123 6.99 1.52 16.19
N TRP A 124 6.02 1.48 15.28
CA TRP A 124 6.24 1.83 13.88
C TRP A 124 6.66 3.30 13.72
N ALA A 125 5.97 4.22 14.39
CA ALA A 125 6.32 5.64 14.39
C ALA A 125 7.74 5.90 14.94
N GLN A 126 8.14 5.21 16.00
CA GLN A 126 9.49 5.31 16.57
C GLN A 126 10.58 4.79 15.63
N ASN A 127 10.32 3.67 14.94
CA ASN A 127 11.28 3.08 14.01
C ASN A 127 11.36 3.81 12.66
N CYS A 128 10.28 4.47 12.26
CA CYS A 128 10.26 5.34 11.10
C CYS A 128 10.51 6.77 11.57
N ALA A 129 11.78 7.19 11.63
CA ALA A 129 12.30 8.45 12.21
C ALA A 129 11.64 9.79 11.78
N ARG A 130 10.60 9.75 10.95
CA ARG A 130 9.83 10.91 10.52
C ARG A 130 8.33 10.82 10.83
N PHE A 131 7.81 9.71 11.35
CA PHE A 131 6.38 9.58 11.63
C PHE A 131 6.06 9.86 13.10
N SER A 132 4.96 10.57 13.33
CA SER A 132 4.34 10.81 14.62
C SER A 132 2.96 10.16 14.66
N CYS A 133 2.49 9.83 15.86
CA CYS A 133 1.17 9.27 16.11
C CYS A 133 0.36 10.27 16.95
N PRO A 134 -0.23 11.34 16.36
CA PRO A 134 -0.95 12.37 17.12
C PRO A 134 -2.31 11.93 17.64
N GLU A 135 -2.98 10.99 16.96
CA GLU A 135 -4.25 10.40 17.38
C GLU A 135 -4.11 8.87 17.41
N ASP A 136 -5.02 8.16 18.10
CA ASP A 136 -5.00 6.70 18.19
C ASP A 136 -4.99 6.06 16.78
N ARG A 137 -3.87 5.42 16.41
CA ARG A 137 -3.64 4.76 15.10
C ARG A 137 -3.68 5.69 13.88
N LEU A 138 -3.44 6.99 14.05
CA LEU A 138 -3.20 7.92 12.94
C LEU A 138 -1.71 8.23 12.86
N LEU A 139 -1.06 7.88 11.75
CA LEU A 139 0.38 8.07 11.56
C LEU A 139 0.62 9.17 10.53
N LEU A 140 1.29 10.24 10.94
CA LEU A 140 1.62 11.39 10.10
C LEU A 140 3.13 11.59 10.02
N LYS A 141 3.65 11.80 8.82
CA LYS A 141 5.06 12.15 8.62
C LYS A 141 5.25 13.63 8.93
N ASN A 142 6.09 13.91 9.92
CA ASN A 142 6.57 15.23 10.23
C ASN A 142 7.42 15.72 9.04
N SER A 143 7.04 16.87 8.49
CA SER A 143 7.66 17.48 7.30
C SER A 143 9.07 17.93 7.60
#